data_AF-A0A8X7SRN0-F1
#
_entry.id   AF-A0A8X7SRN0-F1
#
_cell.length_a   1.000
_cell.length_b   1.000
_cell.length_c   1.000
_cell.angle_alpha   90.00
_cell.angle_beta   90.00
_cell.angle_gamma   90.00
#
_symmetry.space_group_name_H-M   'P 1'
#
loop_
_entity.id
_entity.type
_entity.pdbx_description
1 polymer ?
#
loop_
_entity_poly.entity_id
_entity_poly.type
_entity_poly.pdbx_seq_one_letter_code
_entity_poly.pdbx_strand_id
1 'polypeptide(L)'
;MGPSRRLFPLCGSSRLMVVTGSAHVGGVGAQLPELSEANLLAEPSPKESMAAIGLAAAVFKRRDSEAVLGSFAVDYIISGRDAFEGAVAEAVETAKAGYLVTIGIAPSHPSTGFGYIKLGE
;
A
#
# COMPACT_ATOMS: atom_id res chain seq x y z
N MET A 1 1.10 3.03 -16.80
CA MET A 1 0.05 2.86 -15.77
C MET A 1 0.57 3.54 -14.51
N GLY A 2 -0.20 4.47 -13.92
CA GLY A 2 0.26 5.20 -12.73
C GLY A 2 0.52 4.27 -11.55
N PRO A 3 1.40 4.64 -10.60
CA PRO A 3 1.82 3.76 -9.51
C PRO A 3 0.66 3.21 -8.69
N SER A 4 -0.38 4.00 -8.40
CA SER A 4 -1.54 3.55 -7.64
C SER A 4 -2.43 2.57 -8.41
N ARG A 5 -2.55 2.72 -9.73
CA ARG A 5 -3.37 1.83 -10.57
C ARG A 5 -2.82 0.41 -10.63
N ARG A 6 -1.51 0.20 -10.37
CA ARG A 6 -0.89 -1.13 -10.34
C ARG A 6 -1.53 -2.07 -9.32
N LEU A 7 -2.23 -1.53 -8.33
CA LEU A 7 -2.93 -2.31 -7.31
C LEU A 7 -4.35 -2.72 -7.72
N PHE A 8 -4.92 -2.13 -8.78
CA PHE A 8 -6.29 -2.45 -9.22
C PHE A 8 -6.49 -3.93 -9.57
N PRO A 9 -5.56 -4.63 -10.25
CA PRO A 9 -5.71 -6.07 -10.49
C PRO A 9 -5.72 -6.90 -9.20
N LEU A 10 -5.12 -6.40 -8.12
CA LEU A 10 -4.93 -7.14 -6.86
C LEU A 10 -6.10 -6.96 -5.89
N CYS A 11 -6.66 -5.75 -5.79
CA CYS A 11 -7.73 -5.45 -4.84
C CYS A 11 -9.01 -4.87 -5.45
N GLY A 12 -8.98 -4.47 -6.73
CA GLY A 12 -10.04 -3.68 -7.36
C GLY A 12 -10.03 -2.22 -6.87
N SER A 13 -10.67 -1.33 -7.63
CA SER A 13 -10.73 0.10 -7.28
C SER A 13 -11.53 0.37 -6.00
N SER A 14 -12.53 -0.46 -5.68
CA SER A 14 -13.38 -0.31 -4.48
C SER A 14 -12.65 -0.61 -3.17
N ARG A 15 -11.53 -1.34 -3.21
CA ARG A 15 -10.73 -1.70 -2.03
C ARG A 15 -9.38 -0.99 -1.99
N LEU A 16 -9.07 -0.13 -2.97
CA LEU A 16 -7.93 0.78 -2.87
C LEU A 16 -8.33 1.96 -1.97
N MET A 17 -7.45 2.34 -1.05
CA MET A 17 -7.57 3.56 -0.26
C MET A 17 -6.30 4.40 -0.45
N VAL A 18 -6.48 5.71 -0.57
CA VAL A 18 -5.38 6.68 -0.59
C VAL A 18 -5.53 7.59 0.61
N VAL A 19 -4.46 7.66 1.41
CA VAL A 19 -4.33 8.61 2.51
C VAL A 19 -3.33 9.67 2.08
N THR A 20 -3.71 10.94 2.16
CA THR A 20 -2.90 12.05 1.66
C THR A 20 -3.20 13.33 2.42
N GLY A 21 -2.29 14.32 2.40
CA GLY A 21 -2.57 15.64 2.97
C GLY A 21 -3.73 16.36 2.26
N SER A 22 -4.50 17.18 2.99
CA SER A 22 -5.69 17.88 2.49
C SER A 22 -5.47 18.66 1.19
N ALA A 23 -4.28 19.27 1.02
CA ALA A 23 -3.94 20.03 -0.18
C ALA A 23 -3.86 19.17 -1.46
N HIS A 24 -3.67 17.85 -1.33
CA HIS A 24 -3.49 16.94 -2.46
C HIS A 24 -4.77 16.17 -2.84
N VAL A 25 -5.83 16.23 -2.03
CA VAL A 25 -7.08 15.50 -2.26
C VAL A 25 -7.64 15.76 -3.66
N GLY A 26 -7.75 17.02 -4.08
CA GLY A 26 -8.26 17.36 -5.41
C GLY A 26 -7.39 16.79 -6.55
N GLY A 27 -6.06 16.86 -6.41
CA GLY A 27 -5.13 16.32 -7.40
C GLY A 27 -5.19 14.80 -7.50
N VAL A 28 -5.27 14.11 -6.35
CA VAL A 28 -5.41 12.65 -6.30
C VAL A 28 -6.74 12.21 -6.91
N GLY A 29 -7.85 12.88 -6.56
CA GLY A 29 -9.18 12.58 -7.13
C GLY A 29 -9.21 12.75 -8.65
N ALA A 30 -8.56 13.78 -9.18
CA ALA A 30 -8.46 14.00 -10.63
C ALA A 30 -7.64 12.91 -11.35
N GLN A 31 -6.63 12.34 -10.69
CA GLN A 31 -5.78 11.26 -11.26
C GLN A 31 -6.41 9.87 -11.13
N LEU A 32 -7.28 9.68 -10.13
CA LEU A 32 -7.95 8.42 -9.80
C LEU A 32 -9.48 8.61 -9.74
N PRO A 33 -10.15 8.93 -10.86
CA PRO A 33 -11.61 9.12 -10.90
C PRO A 33 -12.40 7.84 -10.52
N GLU A 34 -11.77 6.67 -10.56
CA GLU A 34 -12.35 5.40 -10.14
C GLU A 34 -12.37 5.22 -8.61
N LEU A 35 -11.65 6.06 -7.87
CA LEU A 35 -11.58 6.01 -6.42
C LEU A 35 -12.80 6.75 -5.84
N SER A 36 -13.60 6.05 -5.05
CA SER A 36 -14.71 6.69 -4.33
C SER A 36 -14.18 7.71 -3.32
N GLU A 37 -14.92 8.78 -3.06
CA GLU A 37 -14.58 9.78 -2.01
C GLU A 37 -14.35 9.12 -0.64
N ALA A 38 -15.11 8.07 -0.32
CA ALA A 38 -14.95 7.29 0.91
C ALA A 38 -13.57 6.61 1.05
N ASN A 39 -12.83 6.46 -0.05
CA ASN A 39 -11.52 5.84 -0.09
C ASN A 39 -10.37 6.85 -0.28
N LEU A 40 -10.68 8.15 -0.31
CA LEU A 40 -9.70 9.22 -0.38
C LEU A 40 -9.72 10.00 0.94
N LEU A 41 -8.77 9.68 1.83
CA LEU A 41 -8.70 10.25 3.17
C LEU A 41 -7.70 11.41 3.22
N ALA A 42 -8.18 12.54 3.72
CA ALA A 42 -7.33 13.67 4.09
C ALA A 42 -6.71 13.43 5.48
N GLU A 43 -5.39 13.47 5.58
CA GLU A 43 -4.73 13.45 6.88
C GLU A 43 -4.98 14.77 7.63
N PRO A 44 -5.25 14.71 8.95
CA PRO A 44 -5.47 15.91 9.75
C PRO A 44 -4.20 16.75 9.93
N SER A 45 -3.03 16.13 9.78
CA SER A 45 -1.71 16.74 9.92
C SER A 45 -0.65 15.79 9.34
N PRO A 46 0.43 16.31 8.74
CA PRO A 46 1.53 15.46 8.25
C PRO A 46 2.23 14.79 9.43
N LYS A 47 2.03 13.48 9.59
CA LYS A 47 2.54 12.70 10.75
C LYS A 47 3.22 11.40 10.33
N GLU A 48 4.17 11.48 9.41
CA GLU A 48 4.95 10.33 8.91
C GLU A 48 4.08 9.16 8.39
N SER A 49 4.71 8.16 7.79
CA SER A 49 3.96 7.06 7.13
C SER A 49 3.15 6.19 8.11
N MET A 50 3.59 6.05 9.35
CA MET A 50 2.90 5.18 10.33
C MET A 50 1.55 5.74 10.77
N ALA A 51 1.39 7.06 10.87
CA ALA A 51 0.08 7.64 11.18
C ALA A 51 -0.90 7.45 10.01
N ALA A 52 -0.42 7.59 8.77
CA ALA A 52 -1.20 7.32 7.56
C ALA A 52 -1.75 5.88 7.55
N ILE A 53 -0.85 4.92 7.80
CA ILE A 53 -1.18 3.49 7.86
C ILE A 53 -2.15 3.21 9.01
N GLY A 54 -1.94 3.80 10.18
CA GLY A 54 -2.83 3.66 11.33
C GLY A 54 -4.24 4.19 11.06
N LEU A 55 -4.35 5.34 10.38
CA LEU A 55 -5.63 5.90 9.96
C LEU A 55 -6.36 4.97 8.97
N ALA A 56 -5.66 4.50 7.94
CA ALA A 56 -6.20 3.54 6.98
C ALA A 56 -6.68 2.26 7.68
N ALA A 57 -5.85 1.70 8.57
CA ALA A 57 -6.16 0.49 9.34
C ALA A 57 -7.41 0.69 10.22
N ALA A 58 -7.54 1.83 10.89
CA ALA A 58 -8.71 2.13 11.72
C ALA A 58 -10.00 2.25 10.89
N VAL A 59 -9.92 2.78 9.67
CA VAL A 59 -11.07 2.84 8.75
C VAL A 59 -11.41 1.46 8.21
N PHE A 60 -10.41 0.69 7.75
CA PHE A 60 -10.62 -0.66 7.23
C PHE A 60 -11.21 -1.60 8.28
N LYS A 61 -10.68 -1.59 9.50
CA LYS A 61 -11.20 -2.42 10.61
C LYS A 61 -12.70 -2.22 10.87
N ARG A 62 -13.25 -1.02 10.61
CA ARG A 62 -14.69 -0.75 10.74
C ARG A 62 -15.52 -1.25 9.55
N ARG A 63 -14.90 -1.40 8.38
CA ARG A 63 -15.58 -1.84 7.14
C ARG A 63 -15.48 -3.36 6.96
N ASP A 64 -14.34 -3.94 7.30
CA ASP A 64 -14.01 -5.35 7.13
C ASP A 64 -12.93 -5.72 8.15
N SER A 65 -13.29 -6.43 9.22
CA SER A 65 -12.37 -6.78 10.31
C SER A 65 -11.35 -7.84 9.92
N GLU A 66 -11.64 -8.62 8.88
CA GLU A 66 -10.83 -9.75 8.42
C GLU A 66 -9.98 -9.38 7.20
N ALA A 67 -10.04 -8.12 6.74
CA ALA A 67 -9.28 -7.67 5.58
C ALA A 67 -7.77 -7.68 5.84
N VAL A 68 -7.01 -8.22 4.90
CA VAL A 68 -5.55 -8.03 4.83
C VAL A 68 -5.26 -6.61 4.34
N LEU A 69 -4.49 -5.86 5.13
CA LEU A 69 -4.03 -4.53 4.77
C LEU A 69 -2.62 -4.59 4.18
N GLY A 70 -2.49 -4.19 2.90
CA GLY A 70 -1.21 -3.95 2.26
C GLY A 70 -0.91 -2.46 2.17
N SER A 71 0.30 -2.05 2.56
CA SER A 71 0.78 -0.66 2.43
C SER A 71 1.84 -0.58 1.34
N PHE A 72 1.64 0.32 0.37
CA PHE A 72 2.53 0.48 -0.77
C PHE A 72 2.82 1.97 -1.00
N ALA A 73 4.10 2.32 -1.02
CA ALA A 73 4.50 3.67 -1.40
C ALA A 73 4.23 3.92 -2.90
N VAL A 74 3.66 5.08 -3.21
CA VAL A 74 3.20 5.42 -4.57
C VAL A 74 4.30 5.99 -5.48
N ASP A 75 5.50 6.22 -4.94
CA ASP A 75 6.64 6.82 -5.61
C ASP A 75 7.65 5.78 -6.15
N TYR A 76 7.45 4.49 -5.87
CA TYR A 76 8.31 3.43 -6.40
C TYR A 76 7.97 3.06 -7.83
N ILE A 77 9.00 2.99 -8.68
CA ILE A 77 8.94 2.39 -10.01
C ILE A 77 9.16 0.89 -9.85
N ILE A 78 8.16 0.09 -10.23
CA ILE A 78 8.22 -1.37 -10.16
C ILE A 78 8.19 -1.92 -11.59
N SER A 79 9.27 -2.61 -11.97
CA SER A 79 9.38 -3.36 -13.22
C SER A 79 9.01 -4.83 -12.97
N GLY A 80 8.40 -5.51 -13.94
CA GLY A 80 8.00 -6.91 -13.80
C GLY A 80 6.68 -7.07 -13.04
N ARG A 81 5.56 -6.76 -13.73
CA ARG A 81 4.21 -6.84 -13.16
C ARG A 81 3.93 -8.20 -12.53
N ASP A 82 4.21 -9.27 -13.25
CA ASP A 82 3.83 -10.62 -12.83
C ASP A 82 4.58 -11.05 -11.56
N ALA A 83 5.85 -10.67 -11.45
CA ALA A 83 6.65 -10.92 -10.24
C ALA A 83 6.12 -10.12 -9.04
N PHE A 84 5.73 -8.86 -9.25
CA PHE A 84 5.10 -8.04 -8.20
C PHE A 84 3.75 -8.61 -7.78
N GLU A 85 2.86 -8.93 -8.72
CA GLU A 85 1.53 -9.47 -8.43
C GLU A 85 1.65 -10.83 -7.72
N GLY A 86 2.59 -11.69 -8.15
CA GLY A 86 2.89 -12.96 -7.48
C GLY A 86 3.40 -12.78 -6.05
N ALA A 87 4.35 -11.88 -5.83
CA ALA A 87 4.88 -11.60 -4.49
C ALA A 87 3.81 -11.03 -3.55
N VAL A 88 2.91 -10.17 -4.05
CA VAL A 88 1.80 -9.65 -3.25
C VAL A 88 0.78 -10.75 -2.94
N ALA A 89 0.47 -11.63 -3.90
CA ALA A 89 -0.44 -12.74 -3.67
C ALA A 89 0.08 -13.69 -2.57
N GLU A 90 1.37 -14.06 -2.63
CA GLU A 90 2.02 -14.86 -1.59
C GLU A 90 2.03 -14.16 -0.23
N ALA A 91 2.29 -12.85 -0.20
CA ALA A 91 2.25 -12.07 1.02
C ALA A 91 0.85 -12.02 1.64
N VAL A 92 -0.21 -11.95 0.82
CA VAL A 92 -1.60 -11.96 1.29
C VAL A 92 -1.95 -13.32 1.93
N GLU A 93 -1.60 -14.44 1.31
CA GLU A 93 -1.86 -15.76 1.88
C GLU A 93 -1.09 -15.98 3.20
N THR A 94 0.15 -15.51 3.26
CA THR A 94 0.95 -15.55 4.49
C THR A 94 0.35 -14.66 5.59
N ALA A 95 -0.14 -13.47 5.24
CA ALA A 95 -0.79 -12.58 6.19
C ALA A 95 -2.11 -13.16 6.74
N LYS A 96 -2.89 -13.88 5.91
CA LYS A 96 -4.10 -14.59 6.35
C LYS A 96 -3.81 -15.67 7.40
N ALA A 97 -2.61 -16.23 7.41
CA ALA A 97 -2.17 -17.15 8.46
C ALA A 97 -1.76 -16.47 9.78
N GLY A 98 -1.94 -15.14 9.89
CA GLY A 98 -1.71 -14.37 11.12
C GLY A 98 -0.32 -13.75 11.23
N TYR A 99 0.46 -13.74 10.14
CA TYR A 99 1.80 -13.16 10.13
C TYR A 99 1.82 -11.70 9.67
N LEU A 100 2.75 -10.92 10.21
CA LEU A 100 3.14 -9.63 9.62
C LEU A 100 4.17 -9.89 8.52
N VAL A 101 3.87 -9.45 7.30
CA VAL A 101 4.65 -9.77 6.11
C VAL A 101 5.34 -8.52 5.56
N THR A 102 6.60 -8.67 5.14
CA THR A 102 7.35 -7.67 4.38
C THR A 102 7.77 -8.27 3.04
N ILE A 103 7.81 -7.46 1.98
CA ILE A 103 8.28 -7.87 0.66
C ILE A 103 9.71 -7.34 0.50
N GLY A 104 10.68 -8.25 0.45
CA GLY A 104 12.08 -7.93 0.23
C GLY A 104 12.44 -7.87 -1.25
N ILE A 105 13.44 -7.05 -1.59
CA ILE A 105 14.06 -6.99 -2.92
C ILE A 105 15.55 -7.32 -2.75
N ALA A 106 16.10 -8.12 -3.66
CA ALA A 106 17.52 -8.41 -3.67
C ALA A 106 18.33 -7.11 -3.89
N PRO A 107 19.25 -6.75 -2.99
CA PRO A 107 20.03 -5.52 -3.13
C PRO A 107 21.02 -5.66 -4.30
N SER A 108 21.09 -4.65 -5.16
CA SER A 108 22.11 -4.54 -6.22
C SER A 108 23.43 -3.94 -5.73
N HIS A 109 23.41 -3.25 -4.60
CA HIS A 109 24.57 -2.58 -3.98
C HIS A 109 24.26 -2.20 -2.52
N PRO A 110 25.29 -2.08 -1.65
CA PRO A 110 25.12 -1.78 -0.22
C PRO A 110 24.76 -0.30 0.03
N SER A 111 23.48 0.05 -0.07
CA SER A 111 22.96 1.38 0.26
C SER A 111 22.65 1.50 1.76
N THR A 112 23.05 2.61 2.39
CA THR A 112 22.67 2.93 3.78
C THR A 112 21.29 3.59 3.90
N GLY A 113 20.67 3.96 2.77
CA GLY A 113 19.33 4.56 2.73
C GLY A 113 18.18 3.55 2.77
N PHE A 114 18.48 2.24 2.77
CA PHE A 114 17.48 1.17 2.84
C PHE A 114 17.55 0.43 4.17
N GLY A 115 16.39 -0.05 4.62
CA GLY A 115 16.32 -1.10 5.63
C GLY A 115 16.66 -2.46 5.01
N TYR A 116 17.36 -3.31 5.76
CA TYR A 116 17.68 -4.69 5.35
C TYR A 116 16.88 -5.68 6.18
N ILE A 117 16.39 -6.72 5.51
CA ILE A 117 15.67 -7.83 6.15
C ILE A 117 16.65 -9.00 6.24
N LYS A 118 16.91 -9.48 7.47
CA LYS A 118 17.62 -10.74 7.67
C LYS A 118 16.63 -11.88 7.46
N LEU A 119 16.92 -12.76 6.50
CA LEU A 119 16.14 -13.98 6.32
C LEU A 119 16.30 -14.89 7.55
N GLY A 120 15.22 -15.60 7.90
CA GLY A 120 15.23 -16.62 8.93
C GLY A 120 16.08 -17.83 8.54
N GLU A 121 16.16 -18.80 9.45
CA GLU A 121 16.77 -20.12 9.20
C GLU A 121 15.78 -21.09 8.52
#